data_AF-M5T9U2-F1
#
_entry.id   AF-M5T9U2-F1
#
_cell.length_a   1.000
_cell.length_b   1.000
_cell.length_c   1.000
_cell.angle_alpha   90.00
_cell.angle_beta   90.00
_cell.angle_gamma   90.00
#
_symmetry.space_group_name_H-M   'P 1'
#
loop_
_entity.id
_entity.type
_entity.pdbx_description
1 polymer ?
#
loop_
_entity_poly.entity_id
_entity_poly.type
_entity_poly.pdbx_seq_one_letter_code
_entity_poly.pdbx_strand_id
1 'polypeptide(L)'
;MCRWHYYHRFNYYPWNYWWRRPTWAVAAGWFAWTAPQTVWEQPIYYDYGSGGNVTYQDNRVYINDEPVATADEFAQSAAALATVVPPESDEAAEEAEWLPLGTFALSTDEDDVDPTRVVQLAVDKSGIISGTVYNRETDKSLAVQGRVDKNTQRVAMRFGDNDEIVAETGLYNLTEDNVPLLVHFGSERVENYVLVRLDAPEDEDDTTGGEDSAAEAK
;
A
#
# COMPACT_ATOMS: atom_id res chain seq x y z
N MET A 1 0.85 -1.49 23.49
CA MET A 1 1.65 -2.32 22.57
C MET A 1 1.84 -1.49 21.32
N CYS A 2 3.05 -1.00 21.09
CA CYS A 2 3.39 -0.13 19.97
C CYS A 2 3.24 -0.92 18.67
N ARG A 3 2.16 -0.66 17.94
CA ARG A 3 1.97 -1.19 16.60
C ARG A 3 2.57 -0.16 15.64
N TRP A 4 3.84 -0.38 15.30
CA TRP A 4 4.54 0.19 14.15
C TRP A 4 4.04 1.57 13.73
N HIS A 5 4.28 2.55 14.59
CA HIS A 5 3.88 3.92 14.33
C HIS A 5 4.92 4.58 13.43
N TYR A 6 4.74 4.39 12.12
CA TYR A 6 5.30 5.22 11.05
C TYR A 6 5.09 6.73 11.28
N TYR A 7 4.12 7.08 12.12
CA TYR A 7 3.82 8.44 12.56
C TYR A 7 4.92 9.13 13.39
N HIS A 8 5.86 8.39 14.01
CA HIS A 8 6.87 9.01 14.89
C HIS A 8 7.88 9.90 14.13
N ARG A 9 8.03 9.74 12.80
CA ARG A 9 8.87 10.61 11.97
C ARG A 9 8.11 11.61 11.10
N PHE A 10 6.79 11.80 11.28
CA PHE A 10 6.01 12.74 10.48
C PHE A 10 6.59 14.18 10.49
N ASN A 11 7.23 14.58 11.60
CA ASN A 11 7.83 15.91 11.75
C ASN A 11 9.23 16.07 11.14
N TYR A 12 9.89 14.99 10.70
CA TYR A 12 11.23 15.04 10.09
C TYR A 12 11.21 15.19 8.57
N TYR A 13 10.04 15.06 7.97
CA TYR A 13 9.86 15.11 6.53
C TYR A 13 8.92 16.27 6.16
N PRO A 14 9.06 16.86 4.96
CA PRO A 14 8.10 17.85 4.48
C PRO A 14 6.70 17.25 4.45
N TRP A 15 5.67 18.08 4.63
CA TRP A 15 4.28 17.66 4.79
C TRP A 15 3.79 16.73 3.64
N ASN A 16 4.35 16.91 2.43
CA ASN A 16 4.02 16.14 1.23
C ASN A 16 4.80 14.81 1.07
N TYR A 17 5.72 14.48 1.98
CA TYR A 17 6.62 13.33 1.83
C TYR A 17 5.87 12.01 1.67
N TRP A 18 4.79 11.84 2.41
CA TRP A 18 3.97 10.62 2.41
C TRP A 18 2.95 10.53 1.27
N TRP A 19 2.91 11.57 0.43
CA TRP A 19 2.16 11.61 -0.82
C TRP A 19 3.02 11.26 -2.03
N ARG A 20 4.34 11.07 -1.82
CA ARG A 20 5.26 10.75 -2.92
C ARG A 20 4.94 9.41 -3.56
N ARG A 21 5.05 9.40 -4.89
CA ARG A 21 4.97 8.21 -5.74
C ARG A 21 6.38 7.77 -6.13
N PRO A 22 6.90 6.63 -5.63
CA PRO A 22 8.18 6.13 -6.09
C PRO A 22 8.06 5.61 -7.52
N THR A 23 9.09 5.80 -8.34
CA THR A 23 9.19 5.07 -9.61
C THR A 23 9.51 3.60 -9.32
N TRP A 24 9.22 2.72 -10.28
CA TRP A 24 9.63 1.31 -10.18
C TRP A 24 11.12 1.16 -9.86
N ALA A 25 12.00 1.91 -10.54
CA ALA A 25 13.44 1.83 -10.31
C ALA A 25 13.84 2.18 -8.86
N VAL A 26 13.16 3.15 -8.25
CA VAL A 26 13.37 3.50 -6.84
C VAL A 26 12.85 2.40 -5.91
N ALA A 27 11.63 1.90 -6.14
CA ALA A 27 11.06 0.84 -5.32
C ALA A 27 11.87 -0.47 -5.39
N ALA A 28 12.30 -0.87 -6.59
CA ALA A 28 13.11 -2.07 -6.80
C ALA A 28 14.50 -1.97 -6.17
N GLY A 29 15.12 -0.78 -6.19
CA GLY A 29 16.44 -0.53 -5.62
C GLY A 29 16.45 -0.23 -4.12
N TRP A 30 15.28 -0.17 -3.46
CA TRP A 30 15.16 0.28 -2.08
C TRP A 30 15.66 -0.72 -1.03
N PHE A 31 15.47 -2.02 -1.30
CA PHE A 31 15.64 -3.05 -0.29
C PHE A 31 17.11 -3.39 0.01
N ALA A 32 17.40 -3.71 1.26
CA ALA A 32 18.73 -4.12 1.73
C ALA A 32 18.95 -5.64 1.68
N TRP A 33 17.99 -6.41 1.14
CA TRP A 33 18.08 -7.86 1.03
C TRP A 33 18.70 -8.36 -0.27
N THR A 34 19.06 -9.64 -0.32
CA THR A 34 19.34 -10.35 -1.57
C THR A 34 18.07 -11.04 -2.07
N ALA A 35 17.70 -10.76 -3.31
CA ALA A 35 16.56 -11.34 -4.01
C ALA A 35 17.01 -12.00 -5.34
N PRO A 36 16.24 -12.96 -5.89
CA PRO A 36 16.57 -13.57 -7.18
C PRO A 36 16.57 -12.53 -8.29
N GLN A 37 17.70 -12.36 -8.98
CA GLN A 37 17.84 -11.31 -10.03
C GLN A 37 16.78 -11.46 -11.12
N THR A 38 16.51 -12.69 -11.56
CA THR A 38 15.51 -12.99 -12.59
C THR A 38 14.10 -12.53 -12.23
N VAL A 39 13.77 -12.48 -10.93
CA VAL A 39 12.46 -12.00 -10.46
C VAL A 39 12.40 -10.47 -10.50
N TRP A 40 13.51 -9.77 -10.24
CA TRP A 40 13.55 -8.31 -10.08
C TRP A 40 14.07 -7.57 -11.32
N GLU A 41 14.40 -8.30 -12.38
CA GLU A 41 14.79 -7.73 -13.68
C GLU A 41 13.67 -6.92 -14.33
N GLN A 42 12.41 -7.29 -14.12
CA GLN A 42 11.22 -6.61 -14.63
C GLN A 42 10.16 -6.48 -13.54
N PRO A 43 9.30 -5.44 -13.59
CA PRO A 43 8.16 -5.36 -12.70
C PRO A 43 7.18 -6.51 -12.97
N ILE A 44 6.63 -7.09 -11.90
CA ILE A 44 5.53 -8.06 -11.99
C ILE A 44 4.23 -7.34 -11.66
N TYR A 45 3.31 -7.32 -12.62
CA TYR A 45 1.98 -6.77 -12.46
C TYR A 45 1.00 -7.86 -12.04
N TYR A 46 0.19 -7.56 -11.01
CA TYR A 46 -0.86 -8.45 -10.51
C TYR A 46 -2.22 -7.80 -10.72
N ASP A 47 -3.02 -8.33 -11.63
CA ASP A 47 -4.36 -7.81 -11.93
C ASP A 47 -5.41 -8.83 -11.52
N TYR A 48 -6.40 -8.36 -10.77
CA TYR A 48 -7.42 -9.18 -10.16
C TYR A 48 -8.78 -8.80 -10.75
N GLY A 49 -9.52 -9.79 -11.25
CA GLY A 49 -10.84 -9.56 -11.85
C GLY A 49 -10.96 -10.13 -13.25
N SER A 50 -12.06 -9.77 -13.92
CA SER A 50 -12.37 -10.30 -15.24
C SER A 50 -11.37 -9.80 -16.27
N GLY A 51 -10.54 -10.71 -16.81
CA GLY A 51 -9.49 -10.38 -17.78
C GLY A 51 -8.14 -9.99 -17.15
N GLY A 52 -8.05 -9.98 -15.81
CA GLY A 52 -6.79 -9.88 -15.10
C GLY A 52 -5.94 -11.14 -15.24
N ASN A 53 -4.66 -11.04 -14.89
CA ASN A 53 -3.73 -12.17 -15.02
C ASN A 53 -3.75 -13.13 -13.81
N VAL A 54 -4.40 -12.76 -12.71
CA VAL A 54 -4.65 -13.63 -11.56
C VAL A 54 -6.11 -14.11 -11.59
N THR A 55 -6.33 -15.40 -11.80
CA THR A 55 -7.67 -15.97 -11.94
C THR A 55 -7.89 -17.21 -11.07
N TYR A 56 -9.16 -17.45 -10.72
CA TYR A 56 -9.59 -18.61 -9.94
C TYR A 56 -10.43 -19.53 -10.83
N GLN A 57 -10.01 -20.78 -10.97
CA GLN A 57 -10.74 -21.80 -11.73
C GLN A 57 -10.60 -23.16 -11.05
N ASP A 58 -11.72 -23.86 -10.85
CA ASP A 58 -11.75 -25.24 -10.32
C ASP A 58 -10.88 -25.44 -9.06
N ASN A 59 -11.00 -24.52 -8.09
CA ASN A 59 -10.23 -24.49 -6.84
C ASN A 59 -8.70 -24.31 -7.02
N ARG A 60 -8.27 -23.76 -8.15
CA ARG A 60 -6.87 -23.38 -8.41
C ARG A 60 -6.76 -21.91 -8.76
N VAL A 61 -5.65 -21.32 -8.33
CA VAL A 61 -5.23 -19.98 -8.70
C VAL A 61 -4.22 -20.09 -9.83
N TYR A 62 -4.43 -19.26 -10.85
CA TYR A 62 -3.57 -19.15 -12.01
C TYR A 62 -2.97 -17.75 -12.06
N ILE A 63 -1.70 -17.65 -12.44
CA ILE A 63 -1.02 -16.39 -12.71
C ILE A 63 -0.43 -16.49 -14.12
N ASN A 64 -0.87 -15.62 -15.03
CA ASN A 64 -0.53 -15.70 -16.45
C ASN A 64 -0.83 -17.09 -17.04
N ASP A 65 -2.02 -17.63 -16.77
CA ASP A 65 -2.50 -18.96 -17.19
C ASP A 65 -1.71 -20.16 -16.63
N GLU A 66 -0.70 -19.94 -15.77
CA GLU A 66 0.02 -21.01 -15.10
C GLU A 66 -0.55 -21.28 -13.71
N PRO A 67 -0.88 -22.54 -13.35
CA PRO A 67 -1.40 -22.87 -12.02
C PRO A 67 -0.30 -22.70 -10.97
N VAL A 68 -0.57 -21.89 -9.93
CA VAL A 68 0.42 -21.60 -8.87
C VAL A 68 0.10 -22.29 -7.55
N ALA A 69 -1.18 -22.44 -7.21
CA ALA A 69 -1.63 -22.99 -5.93
C ALA A 69 -3.12 -23.37 -5.99
N THR A 70 -3.62 -24.07 -4.97
CA THR A 70 -5.06 -24.08 -4.69
C THR A 70 -5.53 -22.73 -4.12
N ALA A 71 -6.84 -22.47 -4.15
CA ALA A 71 -7.40 -21.24 -3.56
C ALA A 71 -7.03 -21.09 -2.08
N ASP A 72 -7.16 -22.17 -1.30
CA ASP A 72 -6.81 -22.21 0.12
C ASP A 72 -5.32 -21.95 0.36
N GLU A 73 -4.43 -22.61 -0.39
CA GLU A 73 -2.98 -22.40 -0.26
C GLU A 73 -2.58 -20.97 -0.63
N PHE A 74 -3.23 -20.38 -1.63
CA PHE A 74 -2.96 -19.02 -2.05
C PHE A 74 -3.36 -18.01 -0.97
N ALA A 75 -4.56 -18.15 -0.39
CA ALA A 75 -5.02 -17.33 0.73
C ALA A 75 -4.12 -17.48 1.97
N GLN A 76 -3.73 -18.71 2.31
CA GLN A 76 -2.80 -18.98 3.41
C GLN A 76 -1.42 -18.35 3.16
N SER A 77 -0.92 -18.37 1.92
CA SER A 77 0.35 -17.72 1.57
C SER A 77 0.30 -16.21 1.77
N ALA A 78 -0.82 -15.57 1.41
CA ALA A 78 -1.02 -14.14 1.63
C ALA A 78 -1.09 -13.82 3.13
N ALA A 79 -1.83 -14.62 3.90
CA ALA A 79 -1.92 -14.45 5.35
C ALA A 79 -0.57 -14.64 6.05
N ALA A 80 0.23 -15.62 5.62
CA ALA A 80 1.58 -15.82 6.14
C ALA A 80 2.50 -14.63 5.80
N LEU A 81 2.44 -14.12 4.56
CA LEU A 81 3.24 -12.98 4.13
C LEU A 81 2.87 -11.69 4.88
N ALA A 82 1.58 -11.48 5.15
CA ALA A 82 1.10 -10.33 5.92
C ALA A 82 1.39 -10.42 7.43
N THR A 83 1.78 -11.60 7.92
CA THR A 83 2.18 -11.78 9.33
C THR A 83 3.62 -11.31 9.53
N VAL A 84 3.78 -10.18 10.19
CA VAL A 84 5.09 -9.62 10.51
C VAL A 84 5.36 -9.64 12.01
N VAL A 85 6.61 -9.94 12.37
CA VAL A 85 7.06 -9.90 13.76
C VAL A 85 7.27 -8.44 14.17
N PRO A 86 6.85 -7.99 15.37
CA PRO A 86 7.18 -6.67 15.92
C PRO A 86 8.69 -6.39 15.96
N PRO A 87 9.09 -5.10 16.07
CA PRO A 87 10.51 -4.77 16.15
C PRO A 87 11.06 -5.29 17.47
N GLU A 88 12.36 -5.59 17.50
CA GLU A 88 13.02 -6.07 18.71
C GLU A 88 13.08 -5.01 19.82
N SER A 89 13.02 -3.71 19.46
CA SER A 89 12.91 -2.59 20.39
C SER A 89 12.27 -1.35 19.74
N ASP A 90 11.90 -0.37 20.56
CA ASP A 90 11.39 0.92 20.07
C ASP A 90 12.47 1.68 19.30
N GLU A 91 13.74 1.60 19.72
CA GLU A 91 14.88 2.21 19.00
C GLU A 91 15.03 1.63 17.59
N ALA A 92 14.89 0.30 17.45
CA ALA A 92 14.94 -0.34 16.13
C ALA A 92 13.76 0.12 15.24
N ALA A 93 12.59 0.38 15.83
CA ALA A 93 11.45 0.93 15.11
C ALA A 93 11.70 2.40 14.69
N GLU A 94 12.39 3.18 15.51
CA GLU A 94 12.74 4.56 15.23
C GLU A 94 13.81 4.69 14.16
N GLU A 95 14.81 3.80 14.13
CA GLU A 95 15.88 3.79 13.14
C GLU A 95 15.44 3.31 11.75
N ALA A 96 14.24 2.73 11.64
CA ALA A 96 13.71 2.26 10.36
C ALA A 96 13.57 3.41 9.35
N GLU A 97 14.24 3.25 8.20
CA GLU A 97 14.07 4.11 7.04
C GLU A 97 12.90 3.61 6.19
N TRP A 98 12.00 4.52 5.83
CA TRP A 98 10.78 4.22 5.09
C TRP A 98 10.77 4.88 3.72
N LEU A 99 10.42 4.13 2.69
CA LEU A 99 10.07 4.63 1.37
C LEU A 99 8.55 4.84 1.33
N PRO A 100 8.06 6.08 1.13
CA PRO A 100 6.64 6.32 0.88
C PRO A 100 6.18 5.58 -0.39
N LEU A 101 5.05 4.87 -0.30
CA LEU A 101 4.38 4.26 -1.45
C LEU A 101 3.19 5.11 -1.93
N GLY A 102 2.69 5.98 -1.05
CA GLY A 102 1.72 7.00 -1.36
C GLY A 102 0.48 6.95 -0.48
N THR A 103 -0.45 7.82 -0.80
CA THR A 103 -1.77 7.90 -0.16
C THR A 103 -2.84 7.59 -1.21
N PHE A 104 -3.85 6.82 -0.83
CA PHE A 104 -4.83 6.24 -1.72
C PHE A 104 -6.23 6.32 -1.11
N ALA A 105 -7.25 6.41 -1.94
CA ALA A 105 -8.63 6.08 -1.59
C ALA A 105 -8.86 4.58 -1.80
N LEU A 106 -9.46 3.89 -0.84
CA LEU A 106 -9.84 2.48 -0.95
C LEU A 106 -11.28 2.39 -1.44
N SER A 107 -11.45 2.05 -2.71
CA SER A 107 -12.74 1.74 -3.32
C SER A 107 -13.01 0.23 -3.22
N THR A 108 -14.22 -0.14 -2.81
CA THR A 108 -14.67 -1.54 -2.74
C THR A 108 -15.58 -1.95 -3.89
N ASP A 109 -15.85 -1.02 -4.81
CA ASP A 109 -16.74 -1.21 -5.96
C ASP A 109 -16.29 -0.27 -7.10
N GLU A 110 -16.42 -0.71 -8.35
CA GLU A 110 -16.13 0.10 -9.54
C GLU A 110 -17.01 1.37 -9.61
N ASP A 111 -18.20 1.34 -9.00
CA ASP A 111 -19.14 2.47 -8.93
C ASP A 111 -18.96 3.32 -7.64
N ASP A 112 -17.94 3.05 -6.82
CA ASP A 112 -17.67 3.81 -5.59
C ASP A 112 -17.11 5.21 -5.90
N VAL A 113 -18.01 6.18 -6.04
CA VAL A 113 -17.69 7.57 -6.41
C VAL A 113 -17.17 8.44 -5.27
N ASP A 114 -17.29 8.00 -4.01
CA ASP A 114 -16.78 8.75 -2.85
C ASP A 114 -16.24 7.80 -1.77
N PRO A 115 -15.06 7.19 -2.00
CA PRO A 115 -14.53 6.21 -1.07
C PRO A 115 -14.14 6.86 0.26
N THR A 116 -14.78 6.40 1.33
CA THR A 116 -14.66 7.05 2.66
C THR A 116 -13.39 6.67 3.41
N ARG A 117 -12.62 5.72 2.87
CA ARG A 117 -11.38 5.20 3.47
C ARG A 117 -10.16 5.69 2.72
N VAL A 118 -9.25 6.35 3.44
CA VAL A 118 -7.95 6.80 2.94
C VAL A 118 -6.87 5.88 3.52
N VAL A 119 -6.01 5.34 2.66
CA VAL A 119 -4.91 4.45 3.01
C VAL A 119 -3.60 5.13 2.70
N GLN A 120 -2.70 5.23 3.67
CA GLN A 120 -1.33 5.70 3.47
C GLN A 120 -0.37 4.54 3.72
N LEU A 121 0.57 4.31 2.80
CA LEU A 121 1.48 3.16 2.82
C LEU A 121 2.94 3.59 2.66
N ALA A 122 3.82 2.83 3.31
CA ALA A 122 5.26 2.90 3.13
C ALA A 122 5.89 1.53 3.32
N VAL A 123 7.13 1.41 2.83
CA VAL A 123 7.92 0.18 2.91
C VAL A 123 9.31 0.45 3.46
N ASP A 124 9.79 -0.37 4.39
CA ASP A 124 11.16 -0.27 4.90
C ASP A 124 12.17 -1.03 4.03
N LYS A 125 13.46 -0.90 4.34
CA LYS A 125 14.54 -1.60 3.61
C LYS A 125 14.51 -3.12 3.79
N SER A 126 13.78 -3.65 4.78
CA SER A 126 13.63 -5.08 5.03
C SER A 126 12.37 -5.68 4.37
N GLY A 127 11.60 -4.85 3.66
CA GLY A 127 10.38 -5.22 2.95
C GLY A 127 9.12 -5.19 3.81
N ILE A 128 9.16 -4.66 5.03
CA ILE A 128 7.97 -4.46 5.86
C ILE A 128 7.12 -3.34 5.27
N ILE A 129 5.84 -3.61 5.06
CA ILE A 129 4.84 -2.61 4.76
C ILE A 129 4.25 -2.11 6.08
N SER A 130 4.17 -0.80 6.22
CA SER A 130 3.45 -0.14 7.30
C SER A 130 2.61 1.01 6.76
N GLY A 131 1.59 1.40 7.51
CA GLY A 131 0.68 2.43 7.06
C GLY A 131 -0.49 2.66 8.01
N THR A 132 -1.46 3.40 7.52
CA THR A 132 -2.70 3.69 8.24
C THR A 132 -3.87 3.72 7.26
N VAL A 133 -4.99 3.14 7.66
CA VAL A 133 -6.30 3.37 7.03
C VAL A 133 -7.08 4.30 7.93
N TYR A 134 -7.52 5.42 7.39
CA TYR A 134 -8.40 6.38 8.04
C TYR A 134 -9.78 6.34 7.39
N ASN A 135 -10.83 6.16 8.18
CA ASN A 135 -12.21 6.25 7.71
C ASN A 135 -12.78 7.63 8.07
N ARG A 136 -13.11 8.42 7.04
CA ARG A 136 -13.54 9.82 7.15
C ARG A 136 -14.93 9.98 7.77
N GLU A 137 -15.80 8.98 7.65
CA GLU A 137 -17.16 9.04 8.22
C GLU A 137 -17.17 8.76 9.72
N THR A 138 -16.32 7.83 10.16
CA THR A 138 -16.29 7.37 11.55
C THR A 138 -15.19 8.00 12.39
N ASP A 139 -14.29 8.78 11.75
CA ASP A 139 -13.11 9.40 12.37
C ASP A 139 -12.23 8.36 13.11
N LYS A 140 -12.03 7.20 12.46
CA LYS A 140 -11.27 6.08 13.03
C LYS A 140 -10.10 5.71 12.14
N SER A 141 -8.99 5.38 12.79
CA SER A 141 -7.77 4.91 12.15
C SER A 141 -7.44 3.47 12.55
N LEU A 142 -6.98 2.68 11.58
CA LEU A 142 -6.43 1.34 11.77
C LEU A 142 -5.01 1.30 11.23
N ALA A 143 -4.11 0.61 11.93
CA ALA A 143 -2.76 0.38 11.43
C ALA A 143 -2.78 -0.57 10.23
N VAL A 144 -1.84 -0.38 9.30
CA VAL A 144 -1.54 -1.36 8.25
C VAL A 144 -0.22 -2.01 8.57
N GLN A 145 -0.16 -3.33 8.41
CA GLN A 145 1.08 -4.09 8.52
C GLN A 145 1.12 -5.18 7.46
N GLY A 146 2.28 -5.40 6.86
CA GLY A 146 2.43 -6.38 5.81
C GLY A 146 3.87 -6.54 5.36
N ARG A 147 4.07 -7.22 4.25
CA ARG A 147 5.40 -7.45 3.70
C ARG A 147 5.38 -7.59 2.19
N VAL A 148 6.47 -7.16 1.55
CA VAL A 148 6.86 -7.51 0.19
C VAL A 148 7.52 -8.90 0.19
N ASP A 149 7.13 -9.79 -0.71
CA ASP A 149 7.81 -11.06 -0.95
C ASP A 149 8.94 -10.86 -1.96
N LYS A 150 10.18 -11.09 -1.50
CA LYS A 150 11.37 -10.99 -2.35
C LYS A 150 11.42 -12.00 -3.50
N ASN A 151 10.63 -13.08 -3.48
CA ASN A 151 10.66 -14.10 -4.52
C ASN A 151 9.57 -13.91 -5.58
N THR A 152 8.59 -13.04 -5.33
CA THR A 152 7.43 -12.86 -6.22
C THR A 152 7.06 -11.40 -6.46
N GLN A 153 7.64 -10.45 -5.72
CA GLN A 153 7.20 -9.05 -5.66
C GLN A 153 5.75 -8.85 -5.15
N ARG A 154 5.06 -9.91 -4.71
CA ARG A 154 3.74 -9.80 -4.06
C ARG A 154 3.87 -8.98 -2.79
N VAL A 155 2.82 -8.24 -2.48
CA VAL A 155 2.66 -7.50 -1.23
C VAL A 155 1.41 -8.02 -0.58
N ALA A 156 1.49 -8.47 0.66
CA ALA A 156 0.32 -8.81 1.45
C ALA A 156 0.30 -7.99 2.74
N MET A 157 -0.86 -7.47 3.11
CA MET A 157 -1.05 -6.59 4.26
C MET A 157 -2.38 -6.84 4.96
N ARG A 158 -2.40 -6.59 6.27
CA ARG A 158 -3.57 -6.62 7.15
C ARG A 158 -3.97 -5.22 7.57
N PHE A 159 -5.26 -5.06 7.82
CA PHE A 159 -5.85 -3.82 8.33
C PHE A 159 -6.28 -4.01 9.79
N GLY A 160 -5.65 -3.28 10.69
CA GLY A 160 -5.86 -3.40 12.12
C GLY A 160 -5.41 -4.76 12.66
N ASP A 161 -6.21 -5.29 13.58
CA ASP A 161 -5.86 -6.48 14.37
C ASP A 161 -6.52 -7.76 13.87
N ASN A 162 -7.28 -7.64 12.79
CA ASN A 162 -7.99 -8.77 12.23
C ASN A 162 -7.05 -9.57 11.33
N ASP A 163 -6.69 -10.76 11.79
CA ASP A 163 -5.84 -11.68 11.05
C ASP A 163 -6.58 -12.40 9.90
N GLU A 164 -7.91 -12.32 9.86
CA GLU A 164 -8.76 -12.96 8.84
C GLU A 164 -8.89 -12.14 7.55
N ILE A 165 -8.65 -10.83 7.61
CA ILE A 165 -8.78 -9.94 6.44
C ILE A 165 -7.39 -9.55 5.95
N VAL A 166 -7.01 -10.10 4.80
CA VAL A 166 -5.70 -9.88 4.18
C VAL A 166 -5.90 -9.34 2.79
N ALA A 167 -5.35 -8.16 2.50
CA ALA A 167 -5.29 -7.64 1.15
C ALA A 167 -3.92 -7.94 0.53
N GLU A 168 -3.92 -8.27 -0.76
CA GLU A 168 -2.70 -8.44 -1.53
C GLU A 168 -2.69 -7.70 -2.87
N THR A 169 -1.49 -7.40 -3.34
CA THR A 169 -1.20 -6.76 -4.64
C THR A 169 0.26 -6.99 -5.06
N GLY A 170 0.73 -6.28 -6.07
CA GLY A 170 2.14 -6.21 -6.45
C GLY A 170 2.84 -4.96 -5.94
N LEU A 171 4.15 -5.07 -5.67
CA LEU A 171 4.98 -3.89 -5.38
C LEU A 171 4.95 -2.90 -6.55
N TYR A 172 4.99 -3.40 -7.78
CA TYR A 172 4.91 -2.55 -8.96
C TYR A 172 3.55 -1.84 -9.06
N ASN A 173 2.44 -2.53 -8.79
CA ASN A 173 1.12 -1.92 -8.77
C ASN A 173 1.06 -0.71 -7.82
N LEU A 174 1.72 -0.79 -6.65
CA LEU A 174 1.80 0.31 -5.69
C LEU A 174 2.60 1.53 -6.19
N THR A 175 3.21 1.45 -7.37
CA THR A 175 3.81 2.59 -8.08
C THR A 175 2.89 3.20 -9.13
N GLU A 176 1.69 2.65 -9.33
CA GLU A 176 0.68 3.10 -10.30
C GLU A 176 -0.45 3.90 -9.63
N ASP A 177 -1.35 4.45 -10.45
CA ASP A 177 -2.46 5.29 -9.99
C ASP A 177 -3.69 4.46 -9.59
N ASN A 178 -3.93 3.34 -10.28
CA ASN A 178 -4.95 2.36 -9.90
C ASN A 178 -4.24 1.07 -9.49
N VAL A 179 -4.47 0.64 -8.26
CA VAL A 179 -3.82 -0.53 -7.67
C VAL A 179 -4.88 -1.60 -7.41
N PRO A 180 -4.99 -2.62 -8.28
CA PRO A 180 -5.82 -3.78 -8.00
C PRO A 180 -5.42 -4.43 -6.67
N LEU A 181 -6.40 -4.72 -5.84
CA LEU A 181 -6.27 -5.47 -4.60
C LEU A 181 -7.13 -6.73 -4.67
N LEU A 182 -6.57 -7.85 -4.23
CA LEU A 182 -7.35 -9.03 -3.87
C LEU A 182 -7.46 -9.09 -2.35
N VAL A 183 -8.68 -9.08 -1.83
CA VAL A 183 -8.96 -9.15 -0.39
C VAL A 183 -9.49 -10.52 -0.03
N HIS A 184 -8.74 -11.22 0.81
CA HIS A 184 -9.09 -12.51 1.39
C HIS A 184 -9.88 -12.29 2.67
N PHE A 185 -11.01 -12.98 2.78
CA PHE A 185 -11.80 -13.12 4.01
C PHE A 185 -11.68 -14.57 4.48
N GLY A 186 -10.60 -14.87 5.20
CA GLY A 186 -10.17 -16.23 5.44
C GLY A 186 -9.82 -16.94 4.12
N SER A 187 -10.03 -18.25 4.07
CA SER A 187 -9.85 -19.06 2.85
C SER A 187 -11.14 -19.22 2.04
N GLU A 188 -12.28 -18.72 2.56
CA GLU A 188 -13.60 -19.05 2.01
C GLU A 188 -14.06 -18.08 0.92
N ARG A 189 -13.61 -16.82 0.98
CA ARG A 189 -14.09 -15.76 0.10
C ARG A 189 -12.97 -14.79 -0.24
N VAL A 190 -12.95 -14.38 -1.51
CA VAL A 190 -12.11 -13.30 -2.01
C VAL A 190 -12.96 -12.23 -2.68
N GLU A 191 -12.52 -10.98 -2.60
CA GLU A 191 -13.13 -9.84 -3.30
C GLU A 191 -12.05 -8.98 -3.96
N ASN A 192 -12.41 -8.30 -5.05
CA ASN A 192 -11.50 -7.41 -5.76
C ASN A 192 -11.83 -5.97 -5.39
N TYR A 193 -10.84 -5.25 -4.86
CA TYR A 193 -10.93 -3.83 -4.52
C TYR A 193 -9.87 -3.06 -5.32
N VAL A 194 -9.91 -1.73 -5.25
CA VAL A 194 -8.91 -0.86 -5.88
C VAL A 194 -8.43 0.19 -4.88
N LEU A 195 -7.12 0.42 -4.84
CA LEU A 195 -6.58 1.67 -4.29
C LEU A 195 -6.40 2.67 -5.44
N VAL A 196 -7.09 3.81 -5.33
CA VAL A 196 -6.95 4.92 -6.26
C VAL A 196 -6.01 5.93 -5.63
N ARG A 197 -4.89 6.23 -6.28
CA ARG A 197 -3.90 7.18 -5.77
C ARG A 197 -4.50 8.57 -5.66
N LEU A 198 -4.21 9.24 -4.55
CA LEU A 198 -4.60 10.62 -4.30
C LEU A 198 -3.39 11.53 -4.52
N ASP A 199 -3.65 12.68 -5.14
CA ASP A 199 -2.68 13.76 -5.22
C ASP A 199 -2.53 14.45 -3.87
N ALA A 200 -1.34 14.99 -3.61
CA ALA A 200 -1.13 15.84 -2.45
C ALA A 200 -2.06 17.06 -2.54
N PRO A 201 -2.70 17.49 -1.43
CA PRO A 201 -3.48 18.71 -1.43
C PRO A 201 -2.60 19.90 -1.86
N GLU A 202 -3.19 20.90 -2.50
CA GLU A 202 -2.46 22.13 -2.81
C GLU A 202 -2.09 22.87 -1.50
N ASP A 203 -0.88 23.43 -1.44
CA ASP A 203 -0.49 24.31 -0.34
C ASP A 203 -1.35 25.59 -0.41
N GLU A 204 -2.24 25.83 0.54
CA GLU A 204 -3.12 27.03 0.59
C GLU A 204 -2.37 28.36 0.83
N ASP A 205 -1.03 28.37 0.82
CA ASP A 205 -0.19 29.52 1.20
C ASP A 205 0.37 30.35 0.00
N ASP A 206 -0.23 30.27 -1.20
CA ASP A 206 0.22 31.10 -2.35
C ASP A 206 -0.90 31.95 -3.02
N THR A 207 -1.96 32.29 -2.29
CA THR A 207 -3.03 33.20 -2.81
C THR A 207 -3.39 34.36 -1.88
N THR A 208 -2.44 34.87 -1.08
CA THR A 208 -2.65 36.13 -0.32
C THR A 208 -1.51 37.12 -0.51
N GLY A 209 -1.18 37.46 -1.76
CA GLY A 209 -0.03 38.31 -2.09
C GLY A 209 -0.26 39.33 -3.19
N GLY A 210 -1.48 39.79 -3.45
CA GLY A 210 -1.68 40.74 -4.53
C GLY A 210 -3.06 41.34 -4.65
N GLU A 211 -3.55 42.02 -3.61
CA GLU A 211 -4.56 43.10 -3.73
C GLU A 211 -4.80 43.69 -2.34
N ASP A 212 -4.10 44.78 -2.00
CA ASP A 212 -4.72 46.07 -1.65
C ASP A 212 -3.66 47.11 -1.22
N SER A 213 -3.44 48.14 -2.05
CA SER A 213 -3.51 49.53 -1.59
C SER A 213 -3.51 50.46 -2.81
N ALA A 214 -4.71 50.87 -3.19
CA ALA A 214 -4.96 52.01 -4.06
C ALA A 214 -4.62 53.35 -3.35
N ALA A 215 -4.49 54.41 -4.18
CA ALA A 215 -4.63 55.84 -3.85
C ALA A 215 -3.42 56.50 -3.13
N GLU A 216 -2.98 57.74 -3.41
CA GLU A 216 -3.66 58.89 -4.01
C GLU A 216 -2.65 59.99 -4.40
N ALA A 217 -3.09 60.90 -5.27
CA ALA A 217 -2.34 61.97 -5.91
C ALA A 217 -1.89 63.12 -4.99
N LYS A 218 -0.76 63.78 -5.32
CA LYS A 218 -0.73 65.19 -5.79
C LYS A 218 0.65 65.61 -6.29
#